data_AF-A0A9W8RSF7-F1
#
_entry.id   AF-A0A9W8RSF7-F1
#
_cell.length_a   1.000
_cell.length_b   1.000
_cell.length_c   1.000
_cell.angle_alpha   90.00
_cell.angle_beta   90.00
_cell.angle_gamma   90.00
#
_symmetry.space_group_name_H-M   'P 1'
#
loop_
_entity.id
_entity.type
_entity.pdbx_description
1 polymer ?
#
loop_
_entity_poly.entity_id
_entity_poly.type
_entity_poly.pdbx_seq_one_letter_code
_entity_poly.pdbx_strand_id
1 'polypeptide(L)'
;MFLVDRSNESAIAKQMLGEVSHIHATGDHSIHVVLSPQDCKKVIESGWGQRHPLDGVQAAKYIFGWTIPDEYILLYAPRSEHEIDVAMEIVAACIGFMTGSRNVVKLQSKSS
;
A
#
# COMPACT_ATOMS: atom_id res chain seq x y z
N MET A 1 3.44 -2.37 10.12
CA MET A 1 4.47 -3.38 9.76
C MET A 1 5.65 -2.64 9.18
N PHE A 2 6.88 -2.96 9.61
CA PHE A 2 8.10 -2.21 9.24
C PHE A 2 9.20 -3.16 8.76
N LEU A 3 10.05 -2.67 7.84
CA LEU A 3 11.30 -3.33 7.48
C LEU A 3 12.28 -3.29 8.65
N VAL A 4 12.81 -4.46 9.03
CA VAL A 4 13.80 -4.60 10.12
C VAL A 4 15.22 -4.38 9.61
N ASP A 5 15.54 -4.88 8.41
CA ASP A 5 16.79 -4.60 7.71
C ASP A 5 16.54 -3.58 6.59
N ARG A 6 17.28 -2.47 6.64
CA ARG A 6 17.17 -1.35 5.71
C ARG A 6 18.35 -1.26 4.73
N SER A 7 19.19 -2.30 4.68
CA SER A 7 20.39 -2.35 3.82
C SER A 7 20.07 -2.33 2.31
N ASN A 8 18.91 -2.87 1.90
CA ASN A 8 18.47 -3.00 0.51
C ASN A 8 17.07 -2.40 0.26
N GLU A 9 16.68 -1.38 1.01
CA GLU A 9 15.35 -0.79 0.87
C GLU A 9 15.23 0.14 -0.35
N SER A 10 14.03 0.18 -0.96
CA SER A 10 13.74 1.08 -2.06
C SER A 10 13.78 2.57 -1.64
N ALA A 11 13.87 3.49 -2.61
CA ALA A 11 13.80 4.93 -2.31
C ALA A 11 12.47 5.32 -1.63
N ILE A 12 11.37 4.66 -2.00
CA ILE A 12 10.05 4.87 -1.38
C ILE A 12 10.03 4.29 0.04
N ALA A 13 10.68 3.14 0.28
CA ALA A 13 10.84 2.63 1.64
C ALA A 13 11.61 3.58 2.55
N LYS A 14 12.60 4.32 2.03
CA LYS A 14 13.25 5.42 2.75
C LYS A 14 12.26 6.54 3.09
N GLN A 15 11.49 7.00 2.11
CA GLN A 15 10.48 8.06 2.29
C GLN A 15 9.44 7.67 3.35
N MET A 16 9.05 6.40 3.39
CA MET A 16 8.06 5.86 4.35
C MET A 16 8.68 5.43 5.68
N LEU A 17 9.94 5.78 5.96
CA LEU A 17 10.65 5.42 7.18
C LEU A 17 10.65 3.90 7.48
N GLY A 18 10.62 3.08 6.42
CA GLY A 18 10.58 1.63 6.50
C GLY A 18 9.19 1.05 6.78
N GLU A 19 8.15 1.87 6.91
CA GLU A 19 6.78 1.37 7.02
C GLU A 19 6.33 0.74 5.71
N VAL A 20 5.84 -0.49 5.80
CA VAL A 20 5.38 -1.28 4.65
C VAL A 20 3.85 -1.20 4.56
N SER A 21 3.16 -1.42 5.68
CA SER A 21 1.70 -1.39 5.73
C SER A 21 1.19 -1.20 7.16
N HIS A 22 0.03 -0.57 7.32
CA HIS A 22 -0.71 -0.52 8.58
C HIS A 22 -2.23 -0.52 8.37
N ILE A 23 -2.97 -0.89 9.42
CA ILE A 23 -4.41 -0.74 9.48
C ILE A 23 -4.71 0.65 10.05
N HIS A 24 -5.60 1.38 9.39
CA HIS A 24 -6.01 2.71 9.81
C HIS A 24 -6.88 2.61 11.07
N ALA A 25 -6.41 3.25 12.13
CA ALA A 25 -7.02 3.13 13.47
C ALA A 25 -8.28 3.99 13.67
N THR A 26 -8.66 4.83 12.71
CA THR A 26 -9.75 5.81 12.86
C THR A 26 -11.15 5.26 12.61
N GLY A 27 -11.27 3.94 12.43
CA GLY A 27 -12.56 3.22 12.44
C GLY A 27 -13.06 2.77 11.07
N ASP A 28 -12.44 3.21 9.97
CA ASP A 28 -12.70 2.65 8.63
C ASP A 28 -11.99 1.30 8.40
N HIS A 29 -11.00 0.98 9.25
CA HIS A 29 -10.18 -0.24 9.21
C HIS A 29 -9.53 -0.47 7.84
N SER A 30 -9.33 0.58 7.04
CA SER A 30 -8.64 0.49 5.76
C SER A 30 -7.19 0.04 5.98
N ILE A 31 -6.61 -0.60 4.98
CA ILE A 31 -5.21 -1.03 5.04
C ILE A 31 -4.42 -0.13 4.10
N HIS A 32 -3.44 0.57 4.64
CA HIS A 32 -2.52 1.35 3.83
C HIS A 32 -1.35 0.48 3.40
N VAL A 33 -1.03 0.51 2.11
CA VAL A 33 0.05 -0.27 1.49
C VAL A 33 0.82 0.59 0.49
N VAL A 34 2.08 0.24 0.25
CA VAL A 34 2.92 0.85 -0.78
C VAL A 34 3.24 -0.18 -1.86
N LEU A 35 2.72 0.03 -3.08
CA LEU A 35 2.79 -0.97 -4.15
C LEU A 35 3.60 -0.48 -5.35
N SER A 36 4.00 -1.40 -6.21
CA SER A 36 4.54 -1.01 -7.51
C SER A 36 3.48 -0.23 -8.30
N PRO A 37 3.84 0.73 -9.17
CA PRO A 37 2.86 1.48 -9.97
C PRO A 37 1.92 0.56 -10.79
N GLN A 38 2.43 -0.58 -11.24
CA GLN A 38 1.63 -1.59 -11.93
C GLN A 38 0.59 -2.24 -11.02
N ASP A 39 0.96 -2.58 -9.79
CA ASP A 39 0.05 -3.21 -8.84
C ASP A 39 -0.93 -2.19 -8.24
N CYS A 40 -0.52 -0.93 -8.06
CA CYS A 40 -1.45 0.18 -7.76
C CYS A 40 -2.59 0.22 -8.78
N LYS A 41 -2.26 0.22 -10.07
CA LYS A 41 -3.23 0.24 -11.15
C LYS A 41 -4.18 -0.97 -11.06
N LYS A 42 -3.64 -2.18 -10.89
CA LYS A 42 -4.45 -3.40 -10.76
C LYS A 42 -5.41 -3.31 -9.59
N VAL A 43 -4.94 -2.93 -8.40
CA VAL A 43 -5.77 -2.84 -7.18
C VAL A 43 -6.93 -1.86 -7.37
N ILE A 44 -6.67 -0.71 -7.98
CA ILE A 44 -7.68 0.32 -8.26
C ILE A 44 -8.70 -0.21 -9.29
N GLU A 45 -8.23 -0.72 -10.42
CA GLU A 45 -9.10 -1.20 -11.51
C GLU A 45 -9.95 -2.42 -11.11
N SER A 46 -9.48 -3.22 -10.15
CA SER A 46 -10.20 -4.39 -9.64
C SER A 46 -11.11 -4.10 -8.44
N GLY A 47 -11.17 -2.84 -7.98
CA GLY A 47 -12.08 -2.38 -6.94
C GLY A 47 -11.66 -2.72 -5.51
N TRP A 48 -10.41 -3.11 -5.28
CA TRP A 48 -9.90 -3.46 -3.95
C TRP A 48 -9.45 -2.26 -3.13
N GLY A 49 -9.19 -1.12 -3.79
CA GLY A 49 -8.76 0.09 -3.11
C GLY A 49 -8.74 1.32 -4.02
N GLN A 50 -8.24 2.41 -3.48
CA GLN A 50 -8.15 3.71 -4.14
C GLN A 50 -6.86 4.43 -3.75
N ARG A 51 -6.50 5.48 -4.49
CA ARG A 51 -5.44 6.39 -4.06
C ARG A 51 -5.81 7.07 -2.75
N HIS A 52 -4.81 7.32 -1.91
CA HIS A 52 -5.03 8.13 -0.72
C HIS A 52 -5.34 9.59 -1.12
N PRO A 53 -6.27 10.32 -0.46
CA PRO A 53 -6.66 11.66 -0.88
C PRO A 53 -5.54 12.72 -0.90
N LEU A 54 -4.50 12.48 -0.10
CA LEU A 54 -3.31 13.34 -0.01
C LEU A 54 -2.13 12.87 -0.88
N ASP A 55 -2.37 11.85 -1.70
CA ASP A 55 -1.38 11.35 -2.65
C ASP A 55 -0.95 12.45 -3.65
N GLY A 56 0.37 12.60 -3.87
CA GLY A 56 0.96 13.60 -4.77
C GLY A 56 0.79 15.07 -4.34
N VAL A 57 0.19 15.35 -3.17
CA VAL A 57 -0.06 16.72 -2.71
C VAL A 57 1.23 17.34 -2.17
N GLN A 58 1.98 18.04 -3.03
CA GLN A 58 3.25 18.67 -2.66
C GLN A 58 3.14 19.70 -1.52
N ALA A 59 1.98 20.35 -1.39
CA ALA A 59 1.70 21.25 -0.27
C ALA A 59 1.78 20.55 1.10
N ALA A 60 1.50 19.24 1.16
CA ALA A 60 1.62 18.45 2.38
C ALA A 60 3.05 18.46 2.93
N LYS A 61 4.08 18.50 2.07
CA LYS A 61 5.48 18.62 2.50
C LYS A 61 5.73 19.87 3.32
N TYR A 62 5.18 20.99 2.88
CA TYR A 62 5.41 22.29 3.51
C TYR A 62 4.59 22.47 4.78
N ILE A 63 3.45 21.79 4.89
CA ILE A 63 2.53 21.90 6.04
C ILE A 63 2.87 20.86 7.12
N PHE A 64 3.16 19.63 6.72
CA PHE A 64 3.32 18.49 7.63
C PHE A 64 4.75 17.96 7.71
N GLY A 65 5.66 18.39 6.83
CA GLY A 65 7.06 17.93 6.79
C GLY A 65 7.27 16.59 6.09
N TRP A 66 6.21 15.96 5.56
CA TRP A 66 6.24 14.69 4.83
C TRP A 66 5.26 14.69 3.66
N THR A 67 5.45 13.77 2.72
CA THR A 67 4.60 13.58 1.54
C THR A 67 4.21 12.12 1.41
N ILE A 68 2.99 11.89 0.92
CA ILE A 68 2.54 10.57 0.52
C ILE A 68 3.01 10.31 -0.92
N PRO A 69 3.67 9.17 -1.18
CA PRO A 69 4.08 8.80 -2.54
C PRO A 69 2.88 8.32 -3.37
N ASP A 70 2.99 8.46 -4.70
CA ASP A 70 2.01 7.99 -5.71
C ASP A 70 1.69 6.49 -5.63
N GLU A 71 2.59 5.74 -4.99
CA GLU A 71 2.50 4.31 -4.72
C GLU A 71 1.67 3.95 -3.48
N TYR A 72 1.17 4.94 -2.74
CA TYR A 72 0.44 4.75 -1.50
C TYR A 72 -1.05 4.53 -1.74
N ILE A 73 -1.49 3.30 -1.46
CA ILE A 73 -2.86 2.85 -1.72
C ILE A 73 -3.61 2.62 -0.42
N LEU A 74 -4.85 3.08 -0.40
CA LEU A 74 -5.85 2.75 0.60
C LEU A 74 -6.64 1.55 0.11
N LEU A 75 -6.43 0.39 0.74
CA LEU A 75 -7.25 -0.80 0.55
C LEU A 75 -8.50 -0.71 1.42
N TYR A 76 -9.63 -1.11 0.88
CA TYR A 76 -10.86 -1.22 1.64
C TYR A 76 -10.75 -2.37 2.66
N ALA A 77 -11.35 -2.17 3.85
CA ALA A 77 -11.33 -3.16 4.91
C ALA A 77 -11.93 -4.50 4.42
N PRO A 78 -11.21 -5.62 4.57
CA PRO A 78 -11.72 -6.93 4.18
C PRO A 78 -12.90 -7.35 5.06
N ARG A 79 -13.95 -7.91 4.45
CA ARG A 79 -15.20 -8.29 5.16
C ARG A 79 -15.47 -9.80 5.21
N SER A 80 -14.61 -10.61 4.63
CA SER A 80 -14.72 -12.07 4.64
C SER A 80 -13.33 -12.71 4.62
N GLU A 81 -13.24 -14.00 4.94
CA GLU A 81 -11.99 -14.78 4.84
C GLU A 81 -11.36 -14.68 3.44
N HIS A 82 -12.18 -14.74 2.39
CA HIS A 82 -11.69 -14.57 1.02
C HIS A 82 -11.10 -13.17 0.78
N GLU A 83 -11.75 -12.12 1.30
CA GLU A 83 -11.19 -10.76 1.20
C GLU A 83 -9.90 -10.62 2.03
N ILE A 84 -9.78 -11.33 3.15
CA ILE A 84 -8.55 -11.39 3.96
C ILE A 84 -7.43 -12.03 3.13
N ASP A 85 -7.68 -13.17 2.49
CA ASP A 85 -6.68 -13.82 1.63
C ASP A 85 -6.17 -12.87 0.53
N VAL A 86 -7.09 -12.17 -0.13
CA VAL A 86 -6.75 -11.19 -1.16
C VAL A 86 -5.95 -10.01 -0.57
N ALA A 87 -6.36 -9.46 0.57
CA ALA A 87 -5.64 -8.39 1.23
C ALA A 87 -4.21 -8.83 1.60
N MET A 88 -4.03 -10.08 2.07
CA MET A 88 -2.74 -10.65 2.39
C MET A 88 -1.84 -10.84 1.16
N GLU A 89 -2.41 -11.22 0.00
CA GLU A 89 -1.65 -11.23 -1.26
C GLU A 89 -1.16 -9.85 -1.67
N ILE A 90 -1.99 -8.81 -1.49
CA ILE A 90 -1.59 -7.43 -1.78
C ILE A 90 -0.48 -6.98 -0.82
N VAL A 91 -0.59 -7.29 0.47
CA VAL A 91 0.45 -7.01 1.47
C VAL A 91 1.76 -7.75 1.12
N ALA A 92 1.69 -8.99 0.65
CA ALA A 92 2.88 -9.74 0.23
C ALA A 92 3.60 -9.09 -0.96
N ALA A 93 2.86 -8.51 -1.91
CA ALA A 93 3.46 -7.75 -3.00
C ALA A 93 4.01 -6.40 -2.56
N CYS A 94 3.36 -5.73 -1.60
CA CYS A 94 3.89 -4.54 -0.96
C CYS A 94 5.27 -4.80 -0.32
N ILE A 95 5.40 -5.89 0.45
CA ILE A 95 6.70 -6.33 0.99
C ILE A 95 7.72 -6.56 -0.13
N GLY A 96 7.33 -7.22 -1.20
CA GLY A 96 8.20 -7.45 -2.35
C GLY A 96 8.72 -6.13 -2.95
N PHE A 97 7.82 -5.20 -3.25
CA PHE A 97 8.17 -3.90 -3.80
C PHE A 97 9.12 -3.10 -2.89
N MET A 98 8.83 -3.07 -1.58
CA MET A 98 9.61 -2.30 -0.60
C MET A 98 11.01 -2.88 -0.36
N THR A 99 11.19 -4.19 -0.56
CA THR A 99 12.48 -4.89 -0.42
C THR A 99 13.20 -5.12 -1.76
N GLY A 100 12.65 -4.65 -2.88
CA GLY A 100 13.22 -4.91 -4.21
C GLY A 100 13.08 -6.36 -4.71
N SER A 101 12.30 -7.20 -4.00
CA SER A 101 12.02 -8.57 -4.38
C SER A 101 10.81 -8.62 -5.33
N ARG A 102 10.90 -9.32 -6.47
CA ARG A 102 9.78 -9.43 -7.44
C ARG A 102 8.70 -10.42 -6.95
N ASN A 103 7.84 -9.99 -6.03
CA ASN A 103 6.54 -10.61 -5.79
C ASN A 103 5.49 -9.82 -6.57
N VAL A 104 4.75 -10.48 -7.47
CA VAL A 104 3.72 -9.83 -8.30
C VAL A 104 2.34 -10.21 -7.78
N VAL A 105 1.48 -9.22 -7.63
CA VAL A 105 0.07 -9.41 -7.25
C VAL A 105 -0.69 -10.21 -8.32
N LYS A 106 -1.40 -11.27 -7.90
CA LYS A 106 -2.30 -12.10 -8.74
C LYS A 106 -3.76 -11.93 -8.31
N LEU A 107 -4.37 -10.78 -8.63
CA LEU A 107 -5.74 -10.49 -8.18
C LEU A 107 -6.83 -11.08 -9.08
N GLN A 108 -7.90 -11.52 -8.43
CA GLN A 108 -9.23 -11.64 -9.04
C GLN A 108 -10.03 -10.35 -8.77
N SER A 109 -11.01 -10.06 -9.62
CA SER A 109 -11.93 -8.92 -9.46
C SER A 109 -12.76 -9.05 -8.18
N LYS A 110 -12.96 -7.95 -7.44
CA LYS A 110 -13.80 -7.95 -6.24
C LYS A 110 -15.25 -8.26 -6.63
N SER A 111 -15.83 -9.31 -6.05
CA SER A 111 -17.26 -9.59 -6.16
C SER A 111 -18.05 -8.51 -5.42
N SER A 112 -19.15 -8.05 -6.04
CA SER A 112 -20.05 -7.01 -5.51
C SER A 112 -20.68 -7.37 -4.18
#